data_AF-A0A353TXD9-F1
#
_entry.id   AF-A0A353TXD9-F1
#
_cell.length_a   1.000
_cell.length_b   1.000
_cell.length_c   1.000
_cell.angle_alpha   90.00
_cell.angle_beta   90.00
_cell.angle_gamma   90.00
#
_symmetry.space_group_name_H-M   'P 1'
#
loop_
_entity.id
_entity.type
_entity.pdbx_description
1 polymer ?
#
loop_
_entity_poly.entity_id
_entity_poly.type
_entity_poly.pdbx_seq_one_letter_code
_entity_poly.pdbx_strand_id
1 'polypeptide(L)'
;MEKLIVSPSPHVHSGDSVKKNMYGVIIALLPALAASFWFFGLGALTVTLTSIAACLLFEHLIQVYLFKRPSTISDGSAIVTGLLLAMNLPSNLPLGIIIIGAAVA
;
A
#
# COMPACT_ATOMS: atom_id res chain seq x y z
N MET A 1 32.39 -22.01 -36.32
CA MET A 1 31.17 -22.37 -35.57
C MET A 1 30.51 -21.07 -35.15
N GLU A 2 29.44 -20.68 -35.83
CA GLU A 2 28.68 -19.47 -35.47
C GLU A 2 27.94 -19.68 -34.15
N LYS A 3 28.08 -18.72 -33.24
CA LYS A 3 27.49 -18.74 -31.91
C LYS A 3 26.02 -18.34 -32.03
N LEU A 4 25.13 -19.33 -32.00
CA LEU A 4 23.68 -19.11 -31.95
C LEU A 4 23.32 -18.45 -30.61
N ILE A 5 22.87 -17.20 -30.68
CA ILE A 5 22.32 -16.46 -29.54
C ILE A 5 20.83 -16.81 -29.39
N VAL A 6 20.51 -17.62 -28.39
CA VAL A 6 19.12 -17.81 -27.95
C VAL A 6 18.75 -16.61 -27.09
N SER A 7 18.06 -15.64 -27.67
CA SER A 7 17.46 -14.54 -26.90
C SER A 7 16.28 -15.09 -26.07
N PRO A 8 16.17 -14.73 -24.78
CA PRO A 8 14.98 -15.09 -24.01
C PRO A 8 13.75 -14.45 -24.64
N SER A 9 12.61 -15.14 -24.57
CA SER A 9 11.32 -14.64 -25.04
C SER A 9 11.10 -13.21 -24.51
N PRO A 10 10.66 -12.25 -25.34
CA PRO A 10 10.57 -10.85 -24.95
C PRO A 10 9.44 -10.66 -23.92
N HIS A 11 9.73 -10.89 -22.65
CA HIS A 11 8.87 -10.55 -21.51
C HIS A 11 8.89 -9.04 -21.19
N VAL A 12 9.67 -8.25 -21.94
CA VAL A 12 10.07 -6.89 -21.58
C VAL A 12 9.21 -5.79 -22.26
N HIS A 13 8.10 -6.15 -22.91
CA HIS A 13 7.29 -5.20 -23.69
C HIS A 13 6.04 -4.64 -22.99
N SER A 14 5.80 -4.94 -21.71
CA SER A 14 4.76 -4.19 -20.98
C SER A 14 5.38 -2.94 -20.39
N GLY A 15 4.97 -1.76 -20.86
CA GLY A 15 5.24 -0.46 -20.21
C GLY A 15 4.55 -0.31 -18.85
N ASP A 16 4.26 -1.43 -18.17
CA ASP A 16 3.66 -1.47 -16.85
C ASP A 16 4.75 -1.29 -15.81
N SER A 17 4.61 -0.20 -15.05
CA SER A 17 5.40 0.05 -13.88
C SER A 17 4.63 -0.39 -12.65
N VAL A 18 5.33 -0.95 -11.67
CA VAL A 18 4.78 -1.32 -10.35
C VAL A 18 3.98 -0.15 -9.76
N LYS A 19 4.52 1.07 -9.85
CA LYS A 19 3.87 2.29 -9.37
C LYS A 19 2.51 2.52 -10.03
N LYS A 20 2.39 2.32 -11.35
CA LYS A 20 1.13 2.47 -12.10
C LYS A 20 0.09 1.45 -11.62
N ASN A 21 0.51 0.21 -11.37
CA ASN A 21 -0.39 -0.82 -10.84
C ASN A 21 -0.84 -0.51 -9.41
N MET A 22 0.05 -0.05 -8.53
CA MET A 22 -0.31 0.32 -7.16
C MET A 22 -1.34 1.45 -7.13
N TYR A 23 -1.15 2.50 -7.93
CA TYR A 23 -2.17 3.54 -8.06
C TYR A 23 -3.47 3.04 -8.69
N GLY A 24 -3.38 2.09 -9.65
CA GLY A 24 -4.55 1.41 -10.20
C GLY A 24 -5.38 0.70 -9.12
N VAL A 25 -4.71 0.03 -8.17
CA VAL A 25 -5.36 -0.59 -7.01
C VAL A 25 -6.02 0.45 -6.10
N ILE A 26 -5.33 1.56 -5.80
CA ILE A 26 -5.91 2.65 -4.98
C ILE A 26 -7.20 3.18 -5.62
N ILE A 27 -7.18 3.44 -6.94
CA ILE A 27 -8.35 3.92 -7.68
C ILE A 27 -9.47 2.89 -7.66
N ALA A 28 -9.15 1.60 -7.84
CA ALA A 28 -10.14 0.53 -7.79
C ALA A 28 -10.77 0.36 -6.40
N LEU A 29 -10.07 0.74 -5.33
CA LEU A 29 -10.56 0.68 -3.96
C LEU A 29 -11.40 1.91 -3.55
N LEU A 30 -11.35 3.02 -4.28
CA LEU A 30 -12.16 4.22 -4.00
C LEU A 30 -13.68 3.95 -3.85
N PRO A 31 -14.36 3.20 -4.74
CA PRO A 31 -15.78 2.90 -4.56
C PRO A 31 -16.05 2.08 -3.29
N ALA A 32 -15.15 1.17 -2.93
CA ALA A 32 -15.27 0.37 -1.72
C ALA A 32 -15.03 1.23 -0.45
N LEU A 33 -14.08 2.17 -0.50
CA LEU A 33 -13.89 3.19 0.53
C LEU A 33 -15.13 4.06 0.72
N ALA A 34 -15.73 4.54 -0.37
CA ALA A 34 -16.95 5.33 -0.32
C ALA A 34 -18.10 4.54 0.33
N ALA A 35 -18.27 3.27 -0.02
CA ALA A 35 -19.22 2.38 0.63
C ALA A 35 -18.91 2.23 2.13
N SER A 36 -17.65 2.02 2.51
CA SER A 36 -17.25 1.89 3.91
C SER A 36 -17.61 3.13 4.74
N PHE A 37 -17.44 4.33 4.20
CA PHE A 37 -17.84 5.57 4.87
C PHE A 37 -19.36 5.70 4.98
N TRP A 38 -20.11 5.23 3.99
CA TRP A 38 -21.57 5.24 4.04
C TRP A 38 -22.13 4.30 5.12
N PHE A 39 -21.56 3.10 5.26
CA PHE A 39 -22.04 2.11 6.24
C PHE A 39 -21.53 2.34 7.66
N PHE A 40 -20.26 2.72 7.82
CA PHE A 40 -19.59 2.80 9.13
C PHE A 40 -19.38 4.23 9.65
N GLY A 41 -19.71 5.25 8.85
CA GLY A 41 -19.67 6.66 9.25
C GLY A 41 -18.25 7.16 9.61
N LEU A 42 -18.18 8.07 10.58
CA LEU A 42 -16.94 8.72 11.01
C LEU A 42 -15.89 7.75 11.57
N GLY A 43 -16.31 6.61 12.13
CA GLY A 43 -15.38 5.61 12.67
C GLY A 43 -14.51 4.96 11.59
N ALA A 44 -15.06 4.70 10.40
CA ALA A 44 -14.25 4.17 9.30
C ALA A 44 -13.19 5.19 8.82
N LEU A 45 -13.49 6.49 8.89
CA LEU A 45 -12.56 7.54 8.52
C LEU A 45 -11.36 7.62 9.47
N THR A 46 -11.61 7.56 10.78
CA THR A 46 -10.53 7.59 11.78
C THR A 46 -9.63 6.36 11.67
N VAL A 47 -10.21 5.17 11.51
CA VAL A 47 -9.44 3.92 11.33
C VAL A 47 -8.62 3.95 10.03
N THR A 48 -9.22 4.40 8.92
CA THR A 48 -8.52 4.49 7.64
C THR A 48 -7.36 5.47 7.68
N LEU A 49 -7.58 6.68 8.19
CA LEU A 49 -6.53 7.71 8.27
C LEU A 49 -5.40 7.29 9.20
N THR A 50 -5.72 6.71 10.36
CA THR A 50 -4.71 6.29 11.33
C THR A 50 -3.88 5.12 10.80
N SER A 51 -4.51 4.14 10.13
CA SER A 51 -3.84 3.03 9.47
C SER A 51 -2.87 3.50 8.37
N ILE A 52 -3.34 4.35 7.44
CA ILE A 52 -2.50 4.89 6.36
C ILE A 52 -1.35 5.72 6.92
N ALA A 53 -1.61 6.60 7.89
CA ALA A 53 -0.59 7.42 8.51
C ALA A 53 0.46 6.57 9.22
N ALA A 54 0.04 5.54 9.96
CA ALA A 54 0.94 4.62 10.65
C ALA A 54 1.82 3.84 9.65
N CYS A 55 1.23 3.22 8.61
CA CYS A 55 2.00 2.51 7.59
C CYS A 55 3.01 3.42 6.86
N LEU A 56 2.61 4.65 6.49
CA LEU A 56 3.53 5.60 5.87
C LEU A 56 4.69 6.00 6.79
N LEU A 57 4.40 6.22 8.07
CA LEU A 57 5.43 6.54 9.07
C LEU A 57 6.39 5.37 9.27
N PHE A 58 5.88 4.14 9.45
CA PHE A 58 6.71 2.96 9.65
C PHE A 58 7.56 2.64 8.41
N GLU A 59 6.98 2.68 7.21
CA GLU A 59 7.74 2.45 5.98
C GLU A 59 8.86 3.50 5.83
N HIS A 60 8.57 4.78 6.08
CA HIS A 60 9.59 5.82 6.05
C HIS A 60 10.69 5.60 7.08
N LEU A 61 10.32 5.36 8.34
CA LEU A 61 11.27 5.16 9.43
C LEU A 61 12.15 3.93 9.18
N ILE A 62 11.57 2.81 8.77
CA ILE A 62 12.30 1.58 8.49
C ILE A 62 13.24 1.79 7.29
N GLN A 63 12.78 2.41 6.21
CA GLN A 63 13.64 2.59 5.03
C GLN A 63 14.79 3.55 5.24
N VAL A 64 14.53 4.69 5.89
CA VAL A 64 15.55 5.72 6.14
C VAL A 64 16.50 5.27 7.24
N TYR A 65 15.97 4.76 8.35
CA TYR A 65 16.75 4.49 9.55
C TYR A 65 17.37 3.09 9.58
N LEU A 66 16.64 2.06 9.13
CA LEU A 66 17.13 0.67 9.15
C LEU A 66 17.86 0.29 7.85
N PHE A 67 17.24 0.55 6.70
CA PHE A 67 17.77 0.10 5.40
C PHE A 67 18.64 1.13 4.68
N LYS A 68 18.70 2.39 5.15
CA LYS A 68 19.44 3.51 4.54
C LYS A 68 19.19 3.64 3.02
N ARG A 69 17.96 3.38 2.59
CA ARG A 69 17.54 3.42 1.19
C ARG A 69 16.72 4.68 0.92
N PRO A 70 16.65 5.13 -0.35
CA PRO A 70 15.71 6.20 -0.71
C PRO A 70 14.29 5.78 -0.35
N SER A 71 13.51 6.73 0.19
CA SER A 71 12.14 6.45 0.61
C SER A 71 11.25 6.08 -0.58
N THR A 72 10.62 4.90 -0.56
CA THR A 72 9.66 4.44 -1.59
C THR A 72 8.24 4.95 -1.33
N ILE A 73 8.06 5.98 -0.49
CA ILE A 73 6.77 6.63 -0.24
C ILE A 73 6.05 6.99 -1.55
N SER A 74 6.82 7.30 -2.61
CA SER A 74 6.29 7.67 -3.91
C SER A 74 5.73 6.51 -4.74
N ASP A 75 5.92 5.25 -4.34
CA ASP A 75 5.44 4.08 -5.10
C ASP A 75 4.01 3.67 -4.75
N GLY A 76 3.45 4.22 -3.67
CA GLY A 76 2.05 4.00 -3.27
C GLY A 76 1.80 2.69 -2.53
N SER A 77 2.81 1.83 -2.32
CA SER A 77 2.67 0.56 -1.61
C SER A 77 2.18 0.72 -0.18
N ALA A 78 2.80 1.60 0.62
CA ALA A 78 2.37 1.85 2.00
C ALA A 78 0.93 2.33 2.12
N ILE A 79 0.46 3.11 1.14
CA ILE A 79 -0.94 3.58 1.10
C ILE A 79 -1.87 2.39 0.86
N VAL A 80 -1.55 1.53 -0.12
CA VAL A 80 -2.34 0.32 -0.39
C VAL A 80 -2.38 -0.59 0.83
N THR A 81 -1.25 -0.83 1.48
CA THR A 81 -1.18 -1.65 2.70
C THR A 81 -2.05 -1.07 3.82
N GLY A 82 -1.94 0.23 4.09
CA GLY A 82 -2.77 0.91 5.10
C GLY A 82 -4.26 0.88 4.77
N LEU A 83 -4.63 1.02 3.49
CA LEU A 83 -6.01 0.92 3.01
C LEU A 83 -6.58 -0.49 3.26
N LEU A 84 -5.85 -1.51 2.82
CA LEU A 84 -6.28 -2.90 2.93
C LEU A 84 -6.39 -3.33 4.40
N LEU A 85 -5.45 -2.90 5.24
CA LEU A 85 -5.50 -3.13 6.68
C LEU A 85 -6.76 -2.49 7.30
N ALA A 86 -7.02 -1.22 6.98
CA ALA A 86 -8.19 -0.51 7.49
C ALA A 86 -9.52 -1.15 7.07
N MET A 87 -9.62 -1.62 5.83
CA MET A 87 -10.82 -2.27 5.30
C MET A 87 -11.09 -3.66 5.90
N ASN A 88 -10.08 -4.28 6.51
CA ASN A 88 -10.24 -5.56 7.21
C ASN A 88 -10.59 -5.40 8.70
N LEU A 89 -10.57 -4.18 9.24
CA LEU A 89 -10.76 -3.89 10.65
C LEU A 89 -12.14 -3.25 10.93
N PRO A 90 -12.82 -3.62 12.04
CA PRO A 90 -14.00 -2.90 12.49
C PRO A 90 -13.73 -1.43 12.82
N SER A 91 -14.71 -0.56 12.53
CA SER A 91 -14.62 0.90 12.75
C SER A 91 -14.58 1.34 14.24
N ASN A 92 -14.81 0.41 15.16
CA ASN A 92 -14.82 0.67 16.61
C ASN A 92 -13.55 0.18 17.33
N LEU A 93 -12.50 -0.19 16.59
CA LEU A 93 -11.25 -0.62 17.21
C LEU A 93 -10.48 0.54 17.85
N PRO A 94 -9.81 0.30 18.99
CA PRO A 94 -8.91 1.27 19.58
C PRO A 94 -7.70 1.53 18.69
N LEU A 95 -7.32 2.80 18.56
CA LEU A 95 -6.24 3.26 17.67
C LEU A 95 -4.88 2.60 17.93
N GLY A 96 -4.60 2.23 19.18
CA GLY A 96 -3.34 1.56 19.53
C GLY A 96 -3.16 0.21 18.83
N ILE A 97 -4.23 -0.58 18.67
CA ILE A 97 -4.17 -1.88 18.00
C ILE A 97 -3.91 -1.70 16.50
N ILE A 98 -4.51 -0.67 15.90
CA ILE A 98 -4.33 -0.33 14.49
C ILE A 98 -2.86 0.03 14.22
N ILE A 99 -2.24 0.82 15.09
CA ILE A 99 -0.82 1.19 14.99
C ILE A 99 0.09 -0.03 15.12
N ILE A 100 -0.20 -0.94 16.04
CA ILE A 100 0.58 -2.19 16.18
C ILE A 100 0.44 -3.06 14.93
N GLY A 101 -0.78 -3.19 14.39
CA GLY A 101 -1.01 -3.90 13.12
C GLY A 101 -0.23 -3.28 11.96
N ALA A 102 -0.23 -1.95 11.86
CA ALA A 102 0.51 -1.20 10.85
C ALA A 102 2.03 -1.29 10.99
N ALA A 103 2.55 -1.60 12.18
CA ALA A 103 3.99 -1.82 12.40
C ALA A 103 4.45 -3.21 11.95
N VAL A 104 3.54 -4.19 11.94
CA VAL A 104 3.81 -5.58 11.55
C VAL A 104 3.53 -5.84 10.07
N ALA A 105 2.54 -5.13 9.50
CA ALA A 105 2.17 -5.18 8.10
C ALA A 105 3.24 -4.59 7.18
#